data_AF-A0A0T6ADZ8-F1
#
_entry.id   AF-A0A0T6ADZ8-F1
#
_cell.length_a   1.000
_cell.length_b   1.000
_cell.length_c   1.000
_cell.angle_alpha   90.00
_cell.angle_beta   90.00
_cell.angle_gamma   90.00
#
_symmetry.space_group_name_H-M   'P 1'
#
loop_
_entity.id
_entity.type
_entity.pdbx_description
1 polymer ?
#
loop_
_entity_poly.entity_id
_entity_poly.type
_entity_poly.pdbx_seq_one_letter_code
_entity_poly.pdbx_strand_id
1 'polypeptide(L)' 'MLIITKKNATGEALDAIKGYLTDHGFDIHQSTGANRTILGVIGDTDSLDEREIKALQGISQVIRIKKDD' A
#
# COMPACT_ATOMS: atom_id res chain seq x y z
N MET A 1 2.09 -2.15 -7.57
CA MET A 1 2.48 -0.93 -6.79
C MET A 1 3.09 -1.35 -5.46
N LEU A 2 4.03 -0.58 -4.90
CA LEU A 2 4.54 -0.76 -3.53
C LEU A 2 4.07 0.39 -2.63
N ILE A 3 3.53 0.04 -1.46
CA ILE A 3 3.14 0.99 -0.41
C ILE A 3 4.03 0.75 0.80
N ILE A 4 4.63 1.81 1.31
CA ILE A 4 5.54 1.77 2.45
C ILE A 4 4.89 2.54 3.60
N THR A 5 4.69 1.90 4.74
CA THR A 5 4.08 2.55 5.90
C THR A 5 5.07 3.49 6.61
N LYS A 6 4.53 4.45 7.38
CA LYS A 6 5.28 5.24 8.36
C LYS A 6 5.91 4.30 9.39
N LYS A 7 6.99 4.77 10.04
CA LYS A 7 7.59 4.02 11.15
C LYS A 7 6.53 3.76 12.22
N ASN A 8 6.45 2.52 12.69
CA ASN A 8 5.50 2.11 13.73
C ASN A 8 4.05 2.49 13.42
N ALA A 9 3.62 2.39 12.15
CA ALA A 9 2.21 2.55 11.79
C ALA A 9 1.36 1.57 12.63
N THR A 10 0.23 2.05 13.14
CA THR A 10 -0.66 1.25 14.00
C THR A 10 -1.26 0.08 13.22
N GLY A 11 -1.64 -0.98 13.94
CA GLY A 11 -2.37 -2.10 13.35
C GLY A 11 -3.64 -1.63 12.64
N GLU A 12 -4.41 -0.74 13.29
CA GLU A 12 -5.62 -0.14 12.72
C GLU A 12 -5.36 0.59 11.39
N ALA A 13 -4.28 1.38 11.29
CA ALA A 13 -3.94 2.05 10.04
C ALA A 13 -3.55 1.04 8.95
N LEU A 14 -2.82 -0.02 9.32
CA LEU A 14 -2.44 -1.08 8.39
C LEU A 14 -3.66 -1.86 7.89
N ASP A 15 -4.59 -2.18 8.78
CA ASP A 15 -5.81 -2.91 8.45
C ASP A 15 -6.77 -2.05 7.61
N ALA A 16 -6.87 -0.75 7.89
CA ALA A 16 -7.63 0.19 7.05
C ALA A 16 -7.06 0.30 5.63
N ILE A 17 -5.73 0.38 5.48
CA ILE A 17 -5.08 0.39 4.16
C ILE A 17 -5.37 -0.92 3.41
N LYS A 18 -5.26 -2.07 4.10
CA LYS A 18 -5.54 -3.37 3.48
C LYS A 18 -7.00 -3.50 3.06
N GLY A 19 -7.93 -3.13 3.95
CA GLY A 19 -9.37 -3.15 3.68
C GLY A 19 -9.72 -2.31 2.46
N TYR A 20 -9.23 -1.07 2.42
CA TYR A 20 -9.40 -0.20 1.25
C TYR A 20 -8.95 -0.90 -0.05
N LEU A 21 -7.76 -1.52 -0.06
CA LEU A 21 -7.23 -2.18 -1.25
C LEU A 21 -8.02 -3.45 -1.62
N THR A 22 -8.35 -4.31 -0.65
CA THR A 22 -9.11 -5.54 -0.92
C THR A 22 -10.54 -5.24 -1.38
N ASP A 23 -11.18 -4.22 -0.82
CA ASP A 23 -12.54 -3.78 -1.19
C ASP A 23 -12.58 -3.24 -2.63
N HIS A 24 -11.45 -2.75 -3.14
CA HIS A 24 -11.27 -2.31 -4.53
C HIS A 24 -10.72 -3.42 -5.44
N GLY A 25 -10.65 -4.68 -4.96
CA GLY A 25 -10.30 -5.84 -5.77
C GLY A 25 -8.80 -6.08 -5.97
N PHE A 26 -7.95 -5.54 -5.09
CA PHE A 26 -6.51 -5.76 -5.14
C PHE A 26 -6.05 -6.85 -4.18
N ASP A 27 -5.09 -7.66 -4.65
CA ASP A 27 -4.37 -8.60 -3.82
C ASP A 27 -3.17 -7.91 -3.14
N ILE A 28 -2.86 -8.33 -1.91
CA ILE A 28 -1.85 -7.70 -1.07
C ILE A 28 -0.83 -8.72 -0.61
N HIS A 29 0.45 -8.43 -0.88
CA HIS A 29 1.58 -9.15 -0.32
C HIS A 29 2.25 -8.29 0.75
N GLN A 30 2.29 -8.77 1.99
CA GLN A 30 2.87 -8.04 3.11
C GLN A 30 4.30 -8.51 3.40
N SER A 31 5.23 -7.56 3.51
CA SER A 31 6.56 -7.74 4.08
C SER A 31 6.68 -6.92 5.37
N THR A 32 6.86 -7.58 6.50
CA THR A 32 6.96 -6.95 7.82
C THR A 32 8.43 -6.83 8.23
N GLY A 33 8.92 -5.61 8.42
CA GLY A 33 10.24 -5.34 8.99
C GLY A 33 10.16 -4.79 10.41
N ALA A 34 11.32 -4.64 11.06
CA ALA A 34 11.40 -4.17 12.46
C ALA A 34 10.80 -2.78 12.70
N ASN A 35 10.79 -1.91 11.68
CA ASN A 35 10.34 -0.52 11.82
C ASN A 35 9.18 -0.15 10.90
N ARG A 36 8.95 -0.90 9.82
CA ARG A 36 8.01 -0.56 8.74
C ARG A 36 7.46 -1.84 8.12
N THR A 37 6.28 -1.70 7.54
CA THR A 37 5.65 -2.71 6.71
C THR A 37 5.64 -2.20 5.27
N ILE A 38 5.93 -3.09 4.32
CA ILE A 38 5.80 -2.85 2.89
C ILE A 38 4.66 -3.72 2.38
N LEU A 39 3.74 -3.12 1.63
CA LEU A 39 2.65 -3.81 0.95
C LEU A 39 2.92 -3.78 -0.55
N GLY A 40 3.10 -4.96 -1.14
CA GLY A 40 2.99 -5.15 -2.57
C GLY A 40 1.51 -5.24 -2.93
N VAL A 41 1.07 -4.40 -3.86
CA VAL A 41 -0.29 -4.37 -4.39
C VAL A 41 -0.28 -4.94 -5.80
N ILE A 42 -1.07 -6.00 -6.00
CA ILE A 42 -1.18 -6.77 -7.24
C ILE A 42 -2.59 -6.58 -7.81
N GLY A 43 -2.67 -6.40 -9.14
CA GLY A 43 -3.90 -6.10 -9.86
C GLY A 43 -3.69 -4.98 -10.87
N ASP A 44 -4.79 -4.40 -11.38
CA ASP A 44 -4.73 -3.23 -12.27
C ASP A 44 -4.39 -1.95 -11.49
N THR A 45 -3.14 -1.85 -11.04
CA THR A 45 -2.76 -0.71 -10.19
C THR A 45 -2.81 0.61 -10.94
N ASP A 46 -2.87 0.63 -12.28
CA ASP A 46 -3.05 1.84 -13.11
C ASP A 46 -4.38 2.55 -12.84
N SER A 47 -5.38 1.83 -12.32
CA SER A 47 -6.64 2.41 -11.85
C SER A 47 -6.55 3.16 -10.51
N LEU A 48 -5.48 2.99 -9.72
CA LEU A 48 -5.30 3.66 -8.42
C LEU A 48 -4.61 5.02 -8.57
N ASP A 49 -5.18 6.08 -7.97
CA ASP A 49 -4.48 7.36 -7.83
C ASP A 49 -3.46 7.29 -6.68
N GLU A 50 -2.18 7.44 -7.01
CA GLU A 50 -1.08 7.44 -6.03
C GLU A 50 -1.25 8.53 -4.96
N ARG A 51 -1.90 9.65 -5.27
CA ARG A 51 -2.16 10.75 -4.33
C ARG A 51 -3.19 10.37 -3.29
N GLU A 52 -4.25 9.68 -3.70
CA GLU A 52 -5.30 9.18 -2.80
C GLU A 52 -4.71 8.15 -1.83
N ILE A 53 -3.96 7.19 -2.34
CA ILE A 53 -3.25 6.22 -1.51
C ILE A 53 -2.31 6.93 -0.55
N LYS A 54 -1.48 7.87 -1.03
CA LYS A 54 -0.52 8.59 -0.18
C LYS A 54 -1.19 9.44 0.92
N ALA A 55 -2.45 9.83 0.74
CA ALA A 55 -3.22 10.57 1.73
C ALA A 55 -3.75 9.70 2.89
N LEU A 56 -3.78 8.37 2.73
CA LEU A 56 -4.21 7.46 3.79
C LEU A 56 -3.30 7.53 5.02
N GLN A 57 -3.91 7.41 6.19
CA GLN A 57 -3.19 7.41 7.45
C GLN A 57 -2.18 6.26 7.50
N GLY A 58 -0.97 6.55 7.97
CA GLY A 58 0.06 5.55 8.12
C GLY A 58 0.87 5.26 6.85
N ILE A 59 0.59 5.91 5.71
CA ILE A 59 1.42 5.79 4.50
C ILE A 59 2.58 6.80 4.52
N SER A 60 3.78 6.31 4.19
CA SER A 60 5.00 7.11 4.07
C SER A 60 5.35 7.37 2.62
N GLN A 61 5.20 6.36 1.76
CA GLN A 61 5.57 6.42 0.36
C GLN A 61 4.75 5.43 -0.45
N VAL A 62 4.46 5.81 -1.69
CA VAL A 62 3.84 4.97 -2.71
C VAL A 62 4.81 4.96 -3.89
N ILE A 63 5.05 3.78 -4.46
CA ILE A 63 5.92 3.59 -5.63
C ILE A 63 5.14 2.76 -6.64
N ARG A 64 4.79 3.36 -7.77
CA ARG A 64 4.27 2.60 -8.91
C ARG A 64 5.40 1.85 -9.59
N ILE A 65 5.20 0.56 -9.80
CA ILE A 65 6.10 -0.27 -10.60
C ILE A 65 5.61 -0.15 -12.03
N LYS A 66 6.46 0.36 -12.93
CA LYS A 66 6.15 0.43 -14.35
C LYS A 66 6.23 -0.96 -14.96
N LYS A 67 5.40 -1.23 -15.97
CA LYS A 67 5.55 -2.42 -16.81
C LYS A 67 6.85 -2.26 -17.60
N ASP A 68 7.55 -3.36 -17.85
CA ASP A 68 8.64 -3.36 -18.82
C ASP A 68 8.05 -3.09 -20.22
N ASP A 69 8.72 -2.26 -21.01
CA ASP A 69 8.34 -1.90 -22.39
C ASP A 69 8.49 -3.07 -23.36
#